data_AF-A0AAD4C2B0-F1
#
_entry.id   AF-A0AAD4C2B0-F1
#
_cell.length_a   1.000
_cell.length_b   1.000
_cell.length_c   1.000
_cell.angle_alpha   90.00
_cell.angle_beta   90.00
_cell.angle_gamma   90.00
#
_symmetry.space_group_name_H-M   'P 1'
#
loop_
_entity.id
_entity.type
_entity.pdbx_description
1 polymer ?
#
loop_
_entity_poly.entity_id
_entity_poly.type
_entity_poly.pdbx_seq_one_letter_code
_entity_poly.pdbx_strand_id
1 'polypeptide(L)'
;MSESIASFVVLSLRNALGVPSAKLPIDGTTFASYVFPPLVCSFVVALLAVTPHTRAIRIALWPPIAFLSLRAALSVDASLGRIERKNLDITLVASMLMFFAAARTLDWALPKGPLVRHLRPANSSRSTIMDTLDLVSNFRGHGWTWSGGLYIPRETRPTDRKTFVLCALLSAIAHSMIYGAIHRAILTLAPVGVGPIPQGSTIFDDSLPFLVRYLRSSIITTLAAWMMYTSLQMNYDSLTILSILLLGQEPVQWPPLFDAPWRATSLTDFWGRRWHQLLRRTFLFLGGYPLSRIFGRVGALVGAFLVSAIIHHFIAITLNSKIEIWWMLVGFGMMIPGILAERVFYRLTGKRVCGVLGWMWTMTWLILWSHLIIEGYARGGMFGCTNTVDSMLPVQISVDRLVADFDVWLHTIYCPFQPEFDGNGASRLRKAKGIISGLTGGEKTNF
;
A
#
# COMPACT_ATOMS: atom_id res chain seq x y z
N MET A 1 2.60 -5.12 31.73
CA MET A 1 4.06 -4.80 31.78
C MET A 1 4.63 -4.47 30.39
N SER A 2 4.24 -5.16 29.30
CA SER A 2 4.71 -4.86 27.93
C SER A 2 4.23 -3.52 27.37
N GLU A 3 2.98 -3.10 27.65
CA GLU A 3 2.44 -1.79 27.20
C GLU A 3 3.22 -0.60 27.78
N SER A 4 3.66 -0.71 29.04
CA SER A 4 4.44 0.33 29.73
C SER A 4 5.84 0.50 29.11
N ILE A 5 6.51 -0.59 28.74
CA ILE A 5 7.83 -0.56 28.11
C ILE A 5 7.73 -0.03 26.68
N ALA A 6 6.74 -0.47 25.90
CA ALA A 6 6.50 0.04 24.55
C ALA A 6 6.18 1.55 24.58
N SER A 7 5.33 1.98 25.52
CA SER A 7 4.99 3.40 25.69
C SER A 7 6.21 4.23 26.11
N PHE A 8 7.09 3.71 26.97
CA PHE A 8 8.32 4.39 27.38
C PHE A 8 9.35 4.52 26.24
N VAL A 9 9.53 3.47 25.45
CA VAL A 9 10.43 3.47 24.28
C VAL A 9 9.92 4.44 23.22
N VAL A 10 8.61 4.47 22.96
CA VAL A 10 7.98 5.41 22.03
C VAL A 10 8.09 6.86 22.53
N LEU A 11 7.91 7.11 23.83
CA LEU A 11 8.11 8.44 24.43
C LEU A 11 9.57 8.90 24.33
N SER A 12 10.53 8.03 24.65
CA SER A 12 11.96 8.34 24.56
C SER A 12 12.40 8.60 23.12
N LEU A 13 11.91 7.82 22.16
CA LEU A 13 12.14 8.05 20.73
C LEU A 13 11.52 9.37 20.26
N ARG A 14 10.28 9.70 20.67
CA ARG A 14 9.64 10.97 20.31
C ARG A 14 10.43 12.17 20.83
N ASN A 15 10.91 12.10 22.08
CA ASN A 15 11.71 13.16 22.68
C ASN A 15 13.08 13.29 21.99
N ALA A 16 13.76 12.18 21.73
CA ALA A 16 15.05 12.18 21.02
C ALA A 16 14.93 12.68 19.57
N LEU A 17 13.82 12.38 18.90
CA LEU A 17 13.55 12.81 17.52
C LEU A 17 13.00 14.23 17.41
N GLY A 18 12.66 14.88 18.54
CA GLY A 18 11.96 16.18 18.52
C GLY A 18 10.65 16.12 17.72
N VAL A 19 9.92 15.00 17.84
CA VAL A 19 8.63 14.79 17.15
C VAL A 19 7.54 15.52 17.93
N PRO A 20 6.75 16.40 17.28
CA PRO A 20 5.65 17.11 17.93
C PRO A 20 4.61 16.17 18.54
N SER A 21 3.87 16.66 19.55
CA SER A 21 2.80 15.91 20.21
C SER A 21 1.67 15.52 19.23
N ALA A 22 1.36 16.41 18.29
CA ALA A 22 0.47 16.18 17.15
C ALA A 22 1.18 16.48 15.83
N LYS A 23 0.87 15.72 14.76
CA LYS A 23 1.44 15.97 13.42
C LYS A 23 1.10 17.41 12.97
N LEU A 24 2.08 18.07 12.36
CA LEU A 24 1.99 19.44 11.84
C LEU A 24 1.48 19.41 10.39
N PRO A 25 0.53 20.26 10.00
CA PRO A 25 0.07 20.34 8.62
C PRO A 25 1.22 20.76 7.69
N ILE A 26 1.26 20.19 6.49
CA ILE A 26 2.26 20.54 5.49
C ILE A 26 2.00 21.96 4.94
N ASP A 27 3.02 22.79 5.03
CA ASP A 27 3.13 24.14 4.48
C ASP A 27 4.59 24.38 4.05
N GLY A 28 4.92 25.58 3.56
CA GLY A 28 6.29 25.90 3.13
C GLY A 28 7.33 25.74 4.25
N THR A 29 6.96 26.06 5.50
CA THR A 29 7.88 26.06 6.64
C THR A 29 8.17 24.64 7.14
N THR A 30 7.11 23.84 7.29
CA THR A 30 7.19 22.44 7.69
C THR A 30 7.80 21.59 6.59
N PHE A 31 7.51 21.87 5.32
CA PHE A 31 8.21 21.24 4.19
C PHE A 31 9.71 21.54 4.25
N ALA A 32 10.11 22.81 4.37
CA ALA A 32 11.51 23.21 4.44
C ALA A 32 12.25 22.64 5.67
N SER A 33 11.55 22.51 6.80
CA SER A 33 12.16 22.09 8.07
C SER A 33 12.21 20.57 8.26
N TYR A 34 11.24 19.83 7.71
CA TYR A 34 11.08 18.40 7.95
C TYR A 34 11.29 17.57 6.68
N VAL A 35 10.70 17.94 5.54
CA VAL A 35 10.65 17.10 4.34
C VAL A 35 11.84 17.36 3.41
N PHE A 36 12.19 18.62 3.20
CA PHE A 36 13.25 19.02 2.28
C PHE A 36 14.65 18.49 2.69
N PRO A 37 15.06 18.54 3.98
CA PRO A 37 16.38 18.05 4.38
C PRO A 37 16.65 16.58 4.05
N PRO A 38 15.79 15.59 4.39
CA PRO A 38 16.04 14.20 4.03
C PRO A 38 16.01 13.97 2.51
N LEU A 39 15.25 14.73 1.72
CA LEU A 39 15.26 14.64 0.25
C LEU A 39 16.61 15.09 -0.32
N VAL A 40 17.12 16.24 0.13
CA VAL A 40 18.44 16.76 -0.29
C VAL A 40 19.55 15.80 0.13
N CYS A 41 19.55 15.34 1.38
CA CYS A 41 20.57 14.40 1.84
C CYS A 41 20.50 13.06 1.08
N SER A 42 19.31 12.58 0.71
CA SER A 42 19.15 11.39 -0.12
C SER A 42 19.73 11.58 -1.52
N PHE A 43 19.51 12.74 -2.13
CA PHE A 43 20.11 13.10 -3.41
C PHE A 43 21.64 13.16 -3.31
N VAL A 44 22.19 13.78 -2.26
CA VAL A 44 23.63 13.83 -2.01
C VAL A 44 24.22 12.43 -1.85
N VAL A 45 23.58 11.54 -1.07
CA VAL A 45 24.08 10.16 -0.92
C VAL A 45 23.95 9.37 -2.22
N ALA A 46 22.92 9.61 -3.05
CA ALA A 46 22.84 9.03 -4.38
C ALA A 46 23.99 9.49 -5.29
N LEU A 47 24.33 10.78 -5.26
CA LEU A 47 25.47 11.34 -6.00
C LEU A 47 26.80 10.71 -5.55
N LEU A 48 26.98 10.58 -4.23
CA LEU A 48 28.12 9.87 -3.66
C LEU A 48 28.09 8.39 -4.05
N ALA A 49 26.91 7.77 -4.15
CA ALA A 49 26.77 6.36 -4.48
C ALA A 49 27.33 6.00 -5.86
N VAL A 50 27.20 6.92 -6.82
CA VAL A 50 27.72 6.77 -8.18
C VAL A 50 29.16 7.27 -8.35
N THR A 51 29.71 7.94 -7.33
CA THR A 51 31.06 8.51 -7.33
C THR A 51 32.07 7.55 -6.66
N PRO A 52 33.27 7.33 -7.25
CA PRO A 52 34.31 6.51 -6.64
C PRO A 52 34.79 7.03 -5.27
N HIS A 53 35.29 6.15 -4.41
CA HIS A 53 35.97 6.49 -3.14
C HIS A 53 35.15 7.27 -2.08
N THR A 54 33.82 7.25 -2.15
CA THR A 54 32.96 8.00 -1.22
C THR A 54 32.38 7.18 -0.06
N ARG A 55 32.71 5.89 0.03
CA ARG A 55 32.04 4.93 0.95
C ARG A 55 31.98 5.40 2.40
N ALA A 56 33.09 5.90 2.94
CA ALA A 56 33.16 6.38 4.33
C ALA A 56 32.17 7.52 4.58
N ILE A 57 32.08 8.48 3.65
CA ILE A 57 31.16 9.61 3.71
C ILE A 57 29.70 9.11 3.67
N ARG A 58 29.37 8.17 2.78
CA ARG A 58 28.01 7.61 2.69
C ARG A 58 27.59 6.92 3.98
N ILE A 59 28.49 6.16 4.61
CA ILE A 59 28.23 5.49 5.89
C ILE A 59 28.03 6.53 7.01
N ALA A 60 28.88 7.57 7.06
CA ALA A 60 28.78 8.63 8.06
C ALA A 60 27.50 9.46 7.93
N LEU A 61 27.02 9.69 6.70
CA LEU A 61 25.79 10.44 6.43
C LEU A 61 24.50 9.64 6.67
N TRP A 62 24.55 8.31 6.76
CA TRP A 62 23.33 7.52 6.87
C TRP A 62 22.56 7.75 8.19
N PRO A 63 23.18 7.72 9.39
CA PRO A 63 22.46 7.95 10.64
C PRO A 63 21.65 9.26 10.69
N PRO A 64 22.21 10.44 10.30
CA PRO A 64 21.41 11.66 10.29
C PRO A 64 20.30 11.63 9.23
N ILE A 65 20.50 10.96 8.09
CA ILE A 65 19.43 10.80 7.09
C ILE A 65 18.28 9.96 7.64
N ALA A 66 18.60 8.82 8.28
CA ALA A 66 17.59 7.97 8.89
C ALA A 66 16.81 8.73 9.97
N PHE A 67 17.51 9.51 10.81
CA PHE A 67 16.92 10.36 11.82
C PHE A 67 15.97 11.41 11.22
N LEU A 68 16.43 12.18 10.22
CA LEU A 68 15.64 13.21 9.56
C LEU A 68 14.42 12.63 8.83
N SER A 69 14.60 11.50 8.16
CA SER A 69 13.51 10.81 7.45
C SER A 69 12.45 10.30 8.42
N LEU A 70 12.87 9.68 9.53
CA LEU A 70 11.95 9.22 10.57
C LEU A 70 11.21 10.39 11.23
N ARG A 71 11.94 11.47 11.55
CA ARG A 71 11.35 12.70 12.09
C ARG A 71 10.31 13.28 11.12
N ALA A 72 10.61 13.37 9.83
CA ALA A 72 9.68 13.85 8.81
C ALA A 72 8.42 12.98 8.73
N ALA A 73 8.60 11.66 8.64
CA ALA A 73 7.50 10.70 8.53
C ALA A 73 6.53 10.74 9.73
N LEU A 74 7.05 11.04 10.93
CA LEU A 74 6.28 11.09 12.17
C LEU A 74 5.73 12.48 12.50
N SER A 75 6.34 13.55 11.99
CA SER A 75 6.01 14.93 12.37
C SER A 75 5.07 15.65 11.39
N VAL A 76 5.04 15.25 10.11
CA VAL A 76 4.30 15.97 9.07
C VAL A 76 2.98 15.26 8.74
N ASP A 77 1.90 16.04 8.67
CA ASP A 77 0.62 15.68 8.09
C ASP A 77 0.48 16.32 6.71
N ALA A 78 0.59 15.51 5.66
CA ALA A 78 0.46 15.95 4.28
C ALA A 78 -0.99 16.01 3.79
N SER A 79 -1.97 15.93 4.69
CA SER A 79 -3.41 16.03 4.39
C SER A 79 -3.87 17.42 3.95
N LEU A 80 -3.00 18.43 3.99
CA LEU A 80 -3.29 19.84 3.70
C LEU A 80 -4.48 20.36 4.53
N GLY A 81 -4.61 19.90 5.78
CA GLY A 81 -5.68 20.29 6.70
C GLY A 81 -7.06 19.70 6.36
N ARG A 82 -7.16 18.83 5.34
CA ARG A 82 -8.42 18.16 4.99
C ARG A 82 -8.49 16.82 5.70
N ILE A 83 -9.41 16.70 6.66
CA ILE A 83 -9.65 15.45 7.41
C ILE A 83 -9.94 14.28 6.45
N GLU A 84 -10.63 14.55 5.34
CA GLU A 84 -10.92 13.60 4.26
C GLU A 84 -9.66 13.05 3.56
N ARG A 85 -8.53 13.77 3.56
CA ARG A 85 -7.28 13.34 2.91
C ARG A 85 -6.27 12.72 3.88
N LYS A 86 -6.61 12.69 5.17
CA LYS A 86 -5.69 12.34 6.25
C LYS A 86 -5.26 10.87 6.22
N ASN A 87 -6.14 9.99 5.75
CA ASN A 87 -5.91 8.54 5.84
C ASN A 87 -5.75 7.82 4.51
N LEU A 88 -6.04 8.44 3.36
CA LEU A 88 -6.11 7.67 2.10
C LEU A 88 -4.89 7.68 1.19
N ASP A 89 -4.09 8.75 1.07
CA ASP A 89 -2.94 8.67 0.15
C ASP A 89 -1.77 9.58 0.51
N ILE A 90 -1.94 10.88 0.72
CA ILE A 90 -0.79 11.79 0.69
C ILE A 90 0.11 11.64 1.92
N THR A 91 -0.45 11.60 3.14
CA THR A 91 0.35 11.41 4.37
C THR A 91 0.99 10.04 4.40
N LEU A 92 0.25 9.01 3.96
CA LEU A 92 0.76 7.65 3.83
C LEU A 92 1.94 7.58 2.83
N VAL A 93 1.74 8.09 1.63
CA VAL A 93 2.76 8.15 0.56
C VAL A 93 3.96 8.96 1.04
N ALA A 94 3.76 10.10 1.70
CA ALA A 94 4.85 10.90 2.25
C ALA A 94 5.65 10.15 3.31
N SER A 95 5.00 9.49 4.28
CA SER A 95 5.66 8.66 5.29
C SER A 95 6.40 7.47 4.65
N MET A 96 5.80 6.83 3.63
CA MET A 96 6.45 5.76 2.86
C MET A 96 7.68 6.28 2.11
N LEU A 97 7.59 7.43 1.44
CA LEU A 97 8.71 8.05 0.73
C LEU A 97 9.89 8.33 1.68
N MET A 98 9.62 8.80 2.90
CA MET A 98 10.67 9.02 3.90
C MET A 98 11.29 7.70 4.38
N PHE A 99 10.48 6.66 4.63
CA PHE A 99 11.01 5.33 4.93
C PHE A 99 11.90 4.81 3.78
N PHE A 100 11.45 4.98 2.54
CA PHE A 100 12.21 4.60 1.36
C PHE A 100 13.53 5.34 1.25
N ALA A 101 13.54 6.65 1.49
CA ALA A 101 14.75 7.46 1.52
C ALA A 101 15.77 6.88 2.50
N ALA A 102 15.36 6.55 3.73
CA ALA A 102 16.23 5.96 4.75
C ALA A 102 16.73 4.55 4.37
N ALA A 103 15.87 3.68 3.85
CA ALA A 103 16.23 2.32 3.47
C ALA A 103 17.15 2.29 2.24
N ARG A 104 16.89 3.14 1.25
CA ARG A 104 17.67 3.26 0.01
C ARG A 104 19.05 3.81 0.27
N THR A 105 19.15 4.87 1.06
CA THR A 105 20.44 5.47 1.40
C THR A 105 21.32 4.50 2.20
N LEU A 106 20.75 3.62 3.04
CA LEU A 106 21.50 2.53 3.66
C LEU A 106 22.07 1.56 2.62
N ASP A 107 21.21 1.10 1.70
CA ASP A 107 21.61 0.19 0.61
C ASP A 107 22.69 0.80 -0.30
N TRP A 108 22.67 2.11 -0.50
CA TRP A 108 23.70 2.83 -1.25
C TRP A 108 24.98 3.08 -0.45
N ALA A 109 24.89 3.15 0.88
CA ALA A 109 26.05 3.43 1.74
C ALA A 109 27.02 2.25 1.84
N LEU A 110 26.50 1.02 1.92
CA LEU A 110 27.31 -0.17 2.23
C LEU A 110 28.24 -0.70 1.11
N PRO A 111 27.86 -0.69 -0.18
CA PRO A 111 28.67 -1.24 -1.27
C PRO A 111 30.11 -0.68 -1.29
N LYS A 112 31.08 -1.52 -1.67
CA LYS A 112 32.50 -1.12 -1.71
C LYS A 112 32.84 -0.18 -2.87
N GLY A 113 32.25 -0.43 -4.04
CA GLY A 113 32.46 0.36 -5.26
C GLY A 113 31.33 1.35 -5.55
N PRO A 114 31.48 2.16 -6.61
CA PRO A 114 30.39 3.00 -7.11
C PRO A 114 29.29 2.12 -7.71
N LEU A 115 28.04 2.57 -7.56
CA LEU A 115 26.92 1.98 -8.26
C LEU A 115 26.98 2.39 -9.73
N VAL A 116 26.87 1.40 -10.62
CA VAL A 116 26.95 1.65 -12.06
C VAL A 116 25.62 1.32 -12.72
N ARG A 117 25.11 2.29 -13.48
CA ARG A 117 24.01 2.14 -14.42
C ARG A 117 24.53 1.57 -15.74
N HIS A 118 23.97 0.45 -16.17
CA HIS A 118 24.32 -0.22 -17.43
C HIS A 118 23.28 0.06 -18.53
N LEU A 119 22.00 0.18 -18.18
CA LEU A 119 20.94 0.54 -19.13
C LEU A 119 20.77 2.05 -19.18
N ARG A 120 21.01 2.65 -20.35
CA ARG A 120 20.86 4.10 -20.59
C ARG A 120 19.98 4.35 -21.82
N PRO A 121 19.31 5.51 -21.91
CA PRO A 121 18.64 5.94 -23.14
C PRO A 121 19.59 5.91 -24.34
N ALA A 122 19.06 5.60 -25.51
CA ALA A 122 19.83 5.61 -26.75
C ALA A 122 20.49 6.98 -26.95
N ASN A 123 21.76 6.99 -27.38
CA ASN A 123 22.55 8.21 -27.65
C ASN A 123 22.84 9.12 -26.43
N SER A 124 22.58 8.65 -25.20
CA SER A 124 22.95 9.41 -23.99
C SER A 124 24.40 9.13 -23.57
N SER A 125 25.13 10.21 -23.23
CA SER A 125 26.46 10.11 -22.65
C SER A 125 26.40 9.79 -21.15
N ARG A 126 27.52 9.34 -20.57
CA ARG A 126 27.60 9.16 -19.11
C ARG A 126 27.49 10.53 -18.44
N SER A 127 26.47 10.69 -17.59
CA SER A 127 26.28 11.88 -16.77
C SER A 127 26.02 11.45 -15.34
N THR A 128 26.88 11.90 -14.42
CA THR A 128 26.74 11.63 -12.98
C THR A 128 25.42 12.16 -12.44
N ILE A 129 24.98 13.33 -12.93
CA ILE A 129 23.72 13.95 -12.51
C ILE A 129 22.52 13.12 -12.99
N MET A 130 22.53 12.67 -14.25
CA MET A 130 21.43 11.82 -14.77
C MET A 130 21.42 10.44 -14.12
N ASP A 131 22.58 9.86 -13.84
CA ASP A 131 22.69 8.60 -13.08
C ASP A 131 22.20 8.80 -11.63
N THR A 132 22.43 9.97 -11.03
CA THR A 132 21.89 10.31 -9.70
C THR A 132 20.36 10.46 -9.73
N LEU A 133 19.82 11.20 -10.69
CA LEU A 133 18.38 11.39 -10.86
C LEU A 133 17.65 10.06 -11.11
N ASP A 134 18.25 9.20 -11.95
CA ASP A 134 17.74 7.84 -12.15
C ASP A 134 17.81 7.05 -10.85
N LEU A 135 18.93 7.07 -10.13
CA LEU A 135 19.06 6.32 -8.88
C LEU A 135 18.02 6.76 -7.83
N VAL A 136 17.68 8.04 -7.72
CA VAL A 136 16.67 8.52 -6.76
C VAL A 136 15.24 8.13 -7.18
N SER A 137 14.93 8.13 -8.49
CA SER A 137 13.58 7.86 -9.02
C SER A 137 13.32 6.38 -9.32
N ASN A 138 14.35 5.59 -9.61
CA ASN A 138 14.27 4.19 -10.01
C ASN A 138 14.31 3.27 -8.77
N PHE A 139 13.18 3.16 -8.09
CA PHE A 139 13.03 2.36 -6.86
C PHE A 139 13.41 0.89 -7.03
N ARG A 140 13.25 0.33 -8.23
CA ARG A 140 13.56 -1.07 -8.55
C ARG A 140 15.02 -1.27 -9.00
N GLY A 141 15.72 -0.18 -9.32
CA GLY A 141 17.05 -0.15 -9.92
C GLY A 141 17.17 -0.91 -11.21
N HIS A 142 16.09 -0.98 -12.01
CA HIS A 142 16.18 -1.60 -13.31
C HIS A 142 17.28 -0.91 -14.13
N GLY A 143 18.20 -1.69 -14.70
CA GLY A 143 19.34 -1.12 -15.41
C GLY A 143 20.56 -0.78 -14.54
N TRP A 144 20.54 -1.14 -13.25
CA TRP A 144 21.69 -1.00 -12.35
C TRP A 144 22.37 -2.34 -12.07
N THR A 145 23.68 -2.32 -11.90
CA THR A 145 24.51 -3.51 -11.58
C THR A 145 23.95 -4.40 -10.48
N TRP A 146 23.37 -3.79 -9.45
CA TRP A 146 22.82 -4.51 -8.30
C TRP A 146 21.44 -5.15 -8.53
N SER A 147 20.79 -4.86 -9.66
CA SER A 147 19.48 -5.40 -10.04
C SER A 147 19.56 -6.71 -10.83
N GLY A 148 20.77 -7.16 -11.16
CA GLY A 148 20.99 -8.43 -11.84
C GLY A 148 20.33 -9.59 -11.11
N GLY A 149 19.53 -10.38 -11.83
CA GLY A 149 18.80 -11.54 -11.28
C GLY A 149 17.47 -11.23 -10.60
N LEU A 150 17.03 -9.97 -10.53
CA LEU A 150 15.67 -9.64 -10.10
C LEU A 150 14.66 -10.03 -11.19
N TYR A 151 13.53 -10.59 -10.77
CA TYR A 151 12.44 -10.87 -11.68
C TYR A 151 11.83 -9.57 -12.21
N ILE A 152 11.68 -9.49 -13.53
CA ILE A 152 11.04 -8.38 -14.22
C ILE A 152 9.84 -8.96 -14.97
N PRO A 153 8.61 -8.53 -14.65
CA PRO A 153 7.43 -8.89 -15.41
C PRO A 153 7.61 -8.58 -16.89
N ARG A 154 7.05 -9.44 -17.75
CA ARG A 154 7.11 -9.24 -19.19
C ARG A 154 6.36 -7.97 -19.57
N GLU A 155 7.01 -7.07 -20.30
CA GLU A 155 6.35 -5.90 -20.87
C GLU A 155 5.38 -6.33 -21.98
N THR A 156 4.15 -5.81 -21.90
CA THR A 156 3.09 -6.07 -22.87
C THR A 156 2.61 -4.79 -23.55
N ARG A 157 3.00 -3.62 -23.04
CA ARG A 157 2.67 -2.32 -23.62
C ARG A 157 3.59 -2.04 -24.81
N PRO A 158 3.15 -1.23 -25.80
CA PRO A 158 3.99 -0.78 -26.89
C PRO A 158 5.22 -0.02 -26.39
N THR A 159 6.39 -0.22 -27.00
CA THR A 159 7.64 0.45 -26.58
C THR A 159 7.84 1.83 -27.19
N ASP A 160 6.99 2.24 -28.15
CA ASP A 160 6.98 3.62 -28.64
C ASP A 160 6.64 4.59 -27.50
N ARG A 161 7.41 5.67 -27.38
CA ARG A 161 7.31 6.59 -26.24
C ARG A 161 5.92 7.24 -26.11
N LYS A 162 5.32 7.68 -27.22
CA LYS A 162 4.01 8.37 -27.18
C LYS A 162 2.91 7.38 -26.86
N THR A 163 2.89 6.24 -27.54
CA THR A 163 1.89 5.19 -27.30
C THR A 163 2.02 4.62 -25.89
N PHE A 164 3.24 4.42 -25.38
CA PHE A 164 3.47 3.95 -24.01
C PHE A 164 2.92 4.93 -22.97
N VAL A 165 3.19 6.23 -23.12
CA VAL A 165 2.65 7.27 -22.23
C VAL A 165 1.13 7.31 -22.29
N LEU A 166 0.53 7.20 -23.48
CA LEU A 166 -0.93 7.13 -23.63
C LEU A 166 -1.51 5.89 -22.93
N CYS A 167 -0.90 4.72 -23.10
CA CYS A 167 -1.31 3.49 -22.41
C CYS A 167 -1.18 3.63 -20.88
N ALA A 168 -0.09 4.22 -20.39
CA ALA A 168 0.10 4.48 -18.97
C ALA A 168 -0.96 5.46 -18.42
N LEU A 169 -1.30 6.51 -19.17
CA LEU A 169 -2.34 7.47 -18.79
C LEU A 169 -3.73 6.81 -18.72
N LEU A 170 -4.11 6.05 -19.74
CA LEU A 170 -5.37 5.32 -19.75
C LEU A 170 -5.43 4.29 -18.62
N SER A 171 -4.32 3.59 -18.35
CA SER A 171 -4.18 2.68 -17.22
C SER A 171 -4.36 3.41 -15.89
N ALA A 172 -3.70 4.55 -15.68
CA ALA A 172 -3.82 5.33 -14.45
C ALA A 172 -5.27 5.78 -14.20
N ILE A 173 -5.96 6.27 -15.24
CA ILE A 173 -7.37 6.67 -15.16
C ILE A 173 -8.26 5.46 -14.82
N ALA A 174 -8.10 4.34 -15.52
CA ALA A 174 -8.89 3.14 -15.27
C ALA A 174 -8.70 2.60 -13.84
N HIS A 175 -7.46 2.51 -13.37
CA HIS A 175 -7.17 2.05 -12.01
C HIS A 175 -7.69 3.03 -10.95
N SER A 176 -7.67 4.34 -11.21
CA SER A 176 -8.28 5.35 -10.33
C SER A 176 -9.79 5.17 -10.20
N MET A 177 -10.50 4.93 -11.31
CA MET A 177 -11.95 4.67 -11.30
C MET A 177 -12.29 3.37 -10.55
N ILE A 178 -11.55 2.30 -10.82
CA ILE A 178 -11.75 1.01 -10.13
C ILE A 178 -11.45 1.16 -8.64
N TYR A 179 -10.38 1.88 -8.27
CA TYR A 179 -10.05 2.19 -6.89
C TYR A 179 -11.22 2.88 -6.17
N GLY A 180 -11.78 3.94 -6.75
CA GLY A 180 -12.91 4.66 -6.15
C GLY A 180 -14.17 3.80 -5.99
N ALA A 181 -14.49 2.97 -6.99
CA ALA A 181 -15.62 2.05 -6.91
C ALA A 181 -15.44 0.98 -5.81
N ILE A 182 -14.26 0.38 -5.71
CA ILE A 182 -13.94 -0.62 -4.68
C ILE A 182 -13.93 0.00 -3.29
N HIS A 183 -13.31 1.16 -3.16
CA HIS A 183 -13.23 1.86 -1.88
C HIS A 183 -14.63 2.27 -1.39
N ARG A 184 -15.49 2.74 -2.29
CA ARG A 184 -16.93 2.95 -1.98
C ARG A 184 -17.62 1.66 -1.54
N ALA A 185 -17.37 0.55 -2.23
CA ALA A 185 -17.97 -0.74 -1.86
C ALA A 185 -17.53 -1.21 -0.47
N ILE A 186 -16.25 -1.01 -0.11
CA ILE A 186 -15.73 -1.30 1.23
C ILE A 186 -16.44 -0.44 2.28
N LEU A 187 -16.60 0.86 2.04
CA LEU A 187 -17.30 1.77 2.95
C LEU A 187 -18.75 1.33 3.19
N THR A 188 -19.48 0.97 2.12
CA THR A 188 -20.88 0.55 2.24
C THR A 188 -21.01 -0.85 2.85
N LEU A 189 -20.07 -1.76 2.61
CA LEU A 189 -20.04 -3.10 3.21
C LEU A 189 -19.55 -3.11 4.65
N ALA A 190 -18.91 -2.07 5.15
CA ALA A 190 -18.34 -2.12 6.47
C ALA A 190 -19.43 -1.91 7.56
N PRO A 191 -19.30 -2.52 8.75
CA PRO A 191 -20.33 -2.47 9.80
C PRO A 191 -20.74 -1.03 10.20
N VAL A 192 -21.94 -0.86 10.78
CA VAL A 192 -22.40 0.45 11.27
C VAL A 192 -21.39 1.01 12.27
N GLY A 193 -20.81 2.18 11.95
CA GLY A 193 -19.62 2.73 12.62
C GLY A 193 -18.39 2.83 11.72
N VAL A 194 -18.46 2.36 10.47
CA VAL A 194 -17.44 2.60 9.42
C VAL A 194 -17.86 3.73 8.47
N GLY A 195 -18.63 4.70 8.99
CA GLY A 195 -18.71 6.02 8.35
C GLY A 195 -17.32 6.67 8.29
N PRO A 196 -17.20 7.92 7.83
CA PRO A 196 -15.94 8.64 7.85
C PRO A 196 -15.47 8.93 9.29
N ILE A 197 -15.02 7.89 10.01
CA ILE A 197 -14.59 7.92 11.39
C ILE A 197 -13.06 7.80 11.38
N PRO A 198 -12.35 8.91 11.64
CA PRO A 198 -10.88 8.94 11.58
C PRO A 198 -10.19 8.00 12.59
N GLN A 199 -10.92 7.45 13.57
CA GLN A 199 -10.37 6.58 14.61
C GLN A 199 -10.20 5.10 14.18
N GLY A 200 -10.74 4.73 13.02
CA GLY A 200 -10.72 3.36 12.49
C GLY A 200 -11.77 2.43 13.12
N SER A 201 -11.96 1.29 12.48
CA SER A 201 -13.05 0.35 12.76
C SER A 201 -12.66 -1.11 12.49
N THR A 202 -13.57 -2.05 12.72
CA THR A 202 -13.34 -3.47 12.43
C THR A 202 -14.01 -3.90 11.12
N ILE A 203 -13.42 -4.87 10.43
CA ILE A 203 -14.04 -5.54 9.27
C ILE A 203 -15.05 -6.62 9.67
N PHE A 204 -15.15 -6.93 10.97
CA PHE A 204 -16.05 -7.94 11.50
C PHE A 204 -17.34 -7.30 12.01
N ASP A 205 -18.47 -7.80 11.53
CA ASP A 205 -19.79 -7.38 12.00
C ASP A 205 -20.28 -8.31 13.11
N ASP A 206 -20.25 -7.84 14.35
CA ASP A 206 -20.66 -8.63 15.50
C ASP A 206 -22.16 -8.91 15.57
N SER A 207 -22.98 -8.18 14.80
CA SER A 207 -24.42 -8.44 14.69
C SER A 207 -24.75 -9.64 13.80
N LEU A 208 -23.79 -10.10 12.99
CA LEU A 208 -23.98 -11.22 12.06
C LEU A 208 -23.58 -12.57 12.69
N PRO A 209 -24.27 -13.68 12.33
CA PRO A 209 -23.84 -15.03 12.67
C PRO A 209 -22.44 -15.34 12.14
N PHE A 210 -21.75 -16.29 12.77
CA PHE A 210 -20.36 -16.64 12.48
C PHE A 210 -20.04 -16.78 10.98
N LEU A 211 -20.78 -17.62 10.24
CA LEU A 211 -20.49 -17.87 8.82
C LEU A 211 -20.66 -16.61 7.96
N VAL A 212 -21.70 -15.81 8.21
CA VAL A 212 -22.00 -14.60 7.44
C VAL A 212 -21.00 -13.49 7.75
N ARG A 213 -20.62 -13.36 9.03
CA ARG A 213 -19.59 -12.42 9.49
C ARG A 213 -18.27 -12.67 8.77
N TYR A 214 -17.82 -13.92 8.73
CA TYR A 214 -16.56 -14.25 8.05
C TYR A 214 -16.67 -14.15 6.53
N LEU A 215 -17.82 -14.47 5.93
CA LEU A 215 -18.06 -14.23 4.51
C LEU A 215 -17.97 -12.74 4.15
N ARG A 216 -18.67 -11.86 4.90
CA ARG A 216 -18.62 -10.40 4.73
C ARG A 216 -17.18 -9.88 4.87
N SER A 217 -16.46 -10.30 5.92
CA SER A 217 -15.07 -9.90 6.13
C SER A 217 -14.13 -10.42 5.04
N SER A 218 -14.40 -11.59 4.45
CA SER A 218 -13.62 -12.14 3.33
C SER A 218 -13.83 -11.35 2.04
N ILE A 219 -15.06 -10.89 1.81
CA ILE A 219 -15.38 -9.99 0.69
C ILE A 219 -14.64 -8.67 0.87
N ILE A 220 -14.74 -8.04 2.04
CA ILE A 220 -14.02 -6.79 2.37
C ILE A 220 -12.51 -6.98 2.20
N THR A 221 -11.94 -8.07 2.71
CA THR A 221 -10.51 -8.39 2.60
C THR A 221 -10.07 -8.53 1.14
N THR A 222 -10.89 -9.19 0.32
CA THR A 222 -10.62 -9.36 -1.12
C THR A 222 -10.69 -8.03 -1.86
N LEU A 223 -11.72 -7.22 -1.58
CA LEU A 223 -11.87 -5.88 -2.14
C LEU A 223 -10.68 -5.00 -1.73
N ALA A 224 -10.25 -5.04 -0.47
CA ALA A 224 -9.10 -4.28 0.01
C ALA A 224 -7.80 -4.69 -0.70
N ALA A 225 -7.60 -5.97 -0.99
CA ALA A 225 -6.45 -6.43 -1.77
C ALA A 225 -6.46 -5.86 -3.21
N TRP A 226 -7.62 -5.84 -3.86
CA TRP A 226 -7.79 -5.19 -5.17
C TRP A 226 -7.59 -3.67 -5.09
N MET A 227 -8.09 -3.03 -4.04
CA MET A 227 -7.90 -1.60 -3.78
C MET A 227 -6.40 -1.25 -3.66
N MET A 228 -5.62 -2.06 -2.94
CA MET A 228 -4.16 -1.90 -2.84
C MET A 228 -3.48 -2.09 -4.20
N TYR A 229 -3.90 -3.10 -4.97
CA TYR A 229 -3.38 -3.33 -6.33
C TYR A 229 -3.63 -2.11 -7.23
N THR A 230 -4.87 -1.60 -7.27
CA THR A 230 -5.23 -0.48 -8.14
C THR A 230 -4.56 0.82 -7.71
N SER A 231 -4.45 1.09 -6.41
CA SER A 231 -3.70 2.24 -5.90
C SER A 231 -2.22 2.19 -6.28
N LEU A 232 -1.55 1.05 -6.05
CA LEU A 232 -0.14 0.90 -6.41
C LEU A 232 0.10 1.04 -7.91
N GLN A 233 -0.79 0.47 -8.73
CA GLN A 233 -0.68 0.56 -10.20
C GLN A 233 -0.92 1.99 -10.69
N MET A 234 -1.95 2.68 -10.19
CA MET A 234 -2.23 4.08 -10.51
C MET A 234 -1.04 4.99 -10.18
N ASN A 235 -0.47 4.84 -8.98
CA ASN A 235 0.71 5.61 -8.55
C ASN A 235 1.94 5.29 -9.41
N TYR A 236 2.15 4.03 -9.77
CA TYR A 236 3.25 3.62 -10.63
C TYR A 236 3.13 4.21 -12.05
N ASP A 237 1.94 4.18 -12.64
CA ASP A 237 1.70 4.74 -13.97
C ASP A 237 1.85 6.28 -13.95
N SER A 238 1.42 6.94 -12.86
CA SER A 238 1.61 8.38 -12.67
C SER A 238 3.09 8.76 -12.61
N LEU A 239 3.89 8.01 -11.83
CA LEU A 239 5.34 8.20 -11.76
C LEU A 239 6.03 7.90 -13.10
N THR A 240 5.54 6.91 -13.84
CA THR A 240 6.03 6.55 -15.17
C THR A 240 5.85 7.73 -16.13
N ILE A 241 4.65 8.31 -16.18
CA ILE A 241 4.33 9.45 -17.06
C ILE A 241 5.21 10.65 -16.69
N LEU A 242 5.28 11.01 -15.41
CA LEU A 242 6.11 12.14 -14.95
C LEU A 242 7.59 11.93 -15.30
N SER A 243 8.11 10.71 -15.13
CA SER A 243 9.52 10.41 -15.38
C SER A 243 9.86 10.41 -16.86
N ILE A 244 8.96 9.92 -17.73
CA ILE A 244 9.17 9.95 -19.17
C ILE A 244 9.04 11.38 -19.71
N LEU A 245 8.06 12.15 -19.24
CA LEU A 245 7.79 13.50 -19.77
C LEU A 245 8.77 14.55 -19.21
N LEU A 246 9.08 14.51 -17.92
CA LEU A 246 9.87 15.56 -17.24
C LEU A 246 11.34 15.19 -17.08
N LEU A 247 11.65 13.91 -16.87
CA LEU A 247 13.02 13.43 -16.61
C LEU A 247 13.68 12.78 -17.83
N GLY A 248 12.97 12.70 -18.96
CA GLY A 248 13.49 12.13 -20.20
C GLY A 248 13.82 10.65 -20.11
N GLN A 249 13.20 9.90 -19.19
CA GLN A 249 13.39 8.45 -19.10
C GLN A 249 12.72 7.72 -20.26
N GLU A 250 13.19 6.50 -20.56
CA GLU A 250 12.67 5.67 -21.64
C GLU A 250 11.65 4.63 -21.13
N PRO A 251 10.66 4.20 -21.95
CA PRO A 251 9.67 3.18 -21.58
C PRO A 251 10.26 1.89 -20.98
N VAL A 252 11.39 1.42 -21.51
CA VAL A 252 12.09 0.21 -21.03
C VAL A 252 12.50 0.29 -19.55
N GLN A 253 12.62 1.52 -19.01
CA GLN A 253 12.98 1.74 -17.61
C GLN A 253 11.81 1.52 -16.64
N TRP A 254 10.59 1.40 -17.16
CA TRP A 254 9.35 1.30 -16.39
C TRP A 254 8.62 -0.03 -16.65
N PRO A 255 9.26 -1.19 -16.42
CA PRO A 255 8.63 -2.48 -16.66
C PRO A 255 7.42 -2.68 -15.73
N PRO A 256 6.48 -3.58 -16.06
CA PRO A 256 5.25 -3.71 -15.27
C PRO A 256 5.52 -4.02 -13.80
N LEU A 257 4.67 -3.48 -12.92
CA LEU A 257 4.81 -3.60 -11.47
C LEU A 257 4.39 -4.98 -10.94
N PHE A 258 3.34 -5.53 -11.55
CA PHE A 258 2.71 -6.80 -11.20
C PHE A 258 2.76 -7.78 -12.38
N ASP A 259 2.57 -9.07 -12.10
CA ASP A 259 2.41 -10.13 -13.10
C ASP A 259 1.19 -11.00 -12.76
N ALA A 260 0.00 -10.45 -13.04
CA ALA A 260 -1.30 -11.08 -12.81
C ALA A 260 -1.39 -11.87 -11.47
N PRO A 261 -1.37 -11.19 -10.30
CA PRO A 261 -1.37 -11.83 -8.98
C PRO A 261 -2.44 -12.91 -8.78
N TRP A 262 -3.63 -12.69 -9.32
CA TRP A 262 -4.76 -13.60 -9.27
C TRP A 262 -4.54 -14.93 -10.01
N ARG A 263 -3.49 -15.05 -10.84
CA ARG A 263 -3.09 -16.30 -11.52
C ARG A 263 -2.06 -17.11 -10.72
N ALA A 264 -1.75 -16.72 -9.49
CA ALA A 264 -0.82 -17.48 -8.64
C ALA A 264 -1.42 -18.84 -8.28
N THR A 265 -0.61 -19.90 -8.43
CA THR A 265 -0.98 -21.26 -8.03
C THR A 265 -0.18 -21.78 -6.84
N SER A 266 0.70 -20.94 -6.30
CA SER A 266 1.40 -21.15 -5.03
C SER A 266 1.68 -19.79 -4.38
N LEU A 267 1.85 -19.76 -3.06
CA LEU A 267 2.31 -18.61 -2.28
C LEU A 267 3.71 -18.16 -2.71
N THR A 268 4.57 -19.13 -3.04
CA THR A 268 5.90 -18.85 -3.60
C THR A 268 5.79 -18.08 -4.91
N ASP A 269 4.86 -18.46 -5.80
CA ASP A 269 4.61 -17.75 -7.07
C ASP A 269 3.99 -16.37 -6.84
N PHE A 270 3.02 -16.26 -5.93
CA PHE A 270 2.37 -15.00 -5.58
C PHE A 270 3.39 -13.96 -5.09
N TRP A 271 4.09 -14.23 -3.99
CA TRP A 271 5.01 -13.27 -3.37
C TRP A 271 6.35 -13.14 -4.11
N GLY A 272 6.81 -14.23 -4.72
CA GLY A 272 8.12 -14.28 -5.36
C GLY A 272 8.14 -13.72 -6.79
N ARG A 273 6.99 -13.55 -7.44
CA ARG A 273 6.94 -13.17 -8.86
C ARG A 273 5.79 -12.23 -9.22
N ARG A 274 4.57 -12.54 -8.76
CA ARG A 274 3.35 -11.92 -9.31
C ARG A 274 2.90 -10.66 -8.59
N TRP A 275 3.03 -10.63 -7.27
CA TRP A 275 2.78 -9.43 -6.45
C TRP A 275 3.83 -8.35 -6.76
N HIS A 276 3.60 -7.12 -6.30
CA HIS A 276 4.41 -5.97 -6.70
C HIS A 276 5.92 -6.21 -6.53
N GLN A 277 6.73 -5.83 -7.52
CA GLN A 277 8.19 -5.98 -7.45
C GLN A 277 8.90 -4.76 -6.82
N LEU A 278 8.15 -3.77 -6.33
CA LEU A 278 8.67 -2.50 -5.79
C LEU A 278 9.56 -2.68 -4.56
N LEU A 279 9.09 -3.44 -3.55
CA LEU A 279 9.73 -3.58 -2.25
C LEU A 279 10.74 -4.73 -2.15
N ARG A 280 10.88 -5.53 -3.21
CA ARG A 280 11.63 -6.78 -3.18
C ARG A 280 13.06 -6.59 -2.69
N ARG A 281 13.76 -5.58 -3.22
CA ARG A 281 15.14 -5.30 -2.81
C ARG A 281 15.22 -4.89 -1.35
N THR A 282 14.32 -4.03 -0.88
CA THR A 282 14.29 -3.58 0.51
C THR A 282 14.11 -4.75 1.47
N PHE A 283 13.17 -5.66 1.18
CA PHE A 283 12.93 -6.84 2.01
C PHE A 283 14.13 -7.80 2.03
N LEU A 284 14.74 -8.04 0.87
CA LEU A 284 15.94 -8.87 0.78
C LEU A 284 17.15 -8.22 1.44
N PHE A 285 17.37 -6.92 1.26
CA PHE A 285 18.53 -6.23 1.78
C PHE A 285 18.49 -6.09 3.31
N LEU A 286 17.37 -5.61 3.86
CA LEU A 286 17.25 -5.35 5.30
C LEU A 286 17.04 -6.63 6.11
N GLY A 287 16.35 -7.63 5.55
CA GLY A 287 15.95 -8.82 6.29
C GLY A 287 16.51 -10.11 5.68
N GLY A 288 16.25 -10.32 4.39
CA GLY A 288 16.59 -11.57 3.72
C GLY A 288 18.08 -11.93 3.79
N TYR A 289 18.98 -11.06 3.33
CA TYR A 289 20.41 -11.32 3.30
C TYR A 289 21.02 -11.48 4.69
N PRO A 290 20.76 -10.59 5.68
CA PRO A 290 21.29 -10.78 7.03
C PRO A 290 20.86 -12.12 7.64
N LEU A 291 19.56 -12.43 7.65
CA LEU A 291 19.08 -13.68 8.24
C LEU A 291 19.49 -14.92 7.42
N SER A 292 19.70 -14.78 6.11
CA SER A 292 20.18 -15.89 5.28
C SER A 292 21.60 -16.34 5.62
N ARG A 293 22.44 -15.44 6.13
CA ARG A 293 23.81 -15.79 6.57
C ARG A 293 23.81 -16.63 7.83
N ILE A 294 22.75 -16.52 8.64
CA ILE A 294 22.62 -17.21 9.93
C ILE A 294 21.81 -18.51 9.77
N PHE A 295 20.68 -18.45 9.07
CA PHE A 295 19.70 -19.56 8.98
C PHE A 295 19.46 -20.05 7.54
N GLY A 296 20.36 -19.74 6.61
CA GLY A 296 20.28 -20.18 5.22
C GLY A 296 19.01 -19.70 4.49
N ARG A 297 18.46 -20.55 3.61
CA ARG A 297 17.29 -20.21 2.78
C ARG A 297 16.04 -19.89 3.60
N VAL A 298 15.85 -20.54 4.75
CA VAL A 298 14.72 -20.25 5.65
C VAL A 298 14.90 -18.89 6.31
N GLY A 299 16.12 -18.56 6.74
CA GLY A 299 16.46 -17.23 7.23
C GLY A 299 16.12 -16.11 6.23
N ALA A 300 16.43 -16.32 4.94
CA ALA A 300 16.07 -15.36 3.90
C ALA A 300 14.56 -15.08 3.83
N LEU A 301 13.76 -16.15 3.93
CA LEU A 301 12.30 -16.09 3.91
C LEU A 301 11.76 -15.36 5.15
N VAL A 302 12.20 -15.77 6.34
CA VAL A 302 11.81 -15.17 7.62
C VAL A 302 12.16 -13.70 7.67
N GLY A 303 13.39 -13.35 7.28
CA GLY A 303 13.86 -11.95 7.30
C GLY A 303 13.06 -11.05 6.36
N ALA A 304 12.74 -11.54 5.15
CA ALA A 304 11.96 -10.77 4.18
C ALA A 304 10.54 -10.47 4.69
N PHE A 305 9.83 -11.46 5.24
CA PHE A 305 8.49 -11.26 5.77
C PHE A 305 8.47 -10.47 7.08
N LEU A 306 9.50 -10.60 7.94
CA LEU A 306 9.63 -9.79 9.14
C LEU A 306 9.78 -8.30 8.79
N VAL A 307 10.68 -7.96 7.87
CA VAL A 307 10.84 -6.57 7.40
C VAL A 307 9.55 -6.08 6.74
N SER A 308 8.87 -6.91 5.95
CA SER A 308 7.56 -6.58 5.40
C SER A 308 6.57 -6.20 6.49
N ALA A 309 6.42 -7.03 7.53
CA ALA A 309 5.53 -6.76 8.65
C ALA A 309 5.86 -5.46 9.38
N ILE A 310 7.14 -5.18 9.63
CA ILE A 310 7.59 -3.94 10.29
C ILE A 310 7.22 -2.71 9.45
N ILE A 311 7.41 -2.76 8.13
CA ILE A 311 7.08 -1.65 7.23
C ILE A 311 5.56 -1.41 7.20
N HIS A 312 4.78 -2.47 7.10
CA HIS A 312 3.31 -2.36 7.10
C HIS A 312 2.78 -1.88 8.45
N HIS A 313 3.44 -2.23 9.55
CA HIS A 313 3.13 -1.70 10.87
C HIS A 313 3.51 -0.22 11.01
N PHE A 314 4.68 0.19 10.49
CA PHE A 314 5.07 1.59 10.45
C PHE A 314 4.02 2.44 9.71
N ILE A 315 3.50 1.91 8.60
CA ILE A 315 2.37 2.50 7.90
C ILE A 315 1.14 2.59 8.81
N ALA A 316 0.74 1.50 9.46
CA ALA A 316 -0.45 1.49 10.30
C ALA A 316 -0.36 2.49 11.48
N ILE A 317 0.80 2.62 12.14
CA ILE A 317 0.98 3.57 13.25
C ILE A 317 1.01 5.02 12.79
N THR A 318 1.31 5.29 11.51
CA THR A 318 1.21 6.64 10.95
C THR A 318 -0.24 7.09 10.76
N LEU A 319 -1.17 6.14 10.63
CA LEU A 319 -2.61 6.35 10.58
C LEU A 319 -3.18 6.44 12.00
N ASN A 320 -2.87 5.44 12.84
CA ASN A 320 -3.28 5.42 14.25
C ASN A 320 -2.15 4.82 15.11
N SER A 321 -1.56 5.63 15.99
CA SER A 321 -0.41 5.21 16.81
C SER A 321 -0.70 4.09 17.81
N LYS A 322 -1.98 3.72 18.00
CA LYS A 322 -2.42 2.65 18.90
C LYS A 322 -2.51 1.29 18.22
N ILE A 323 -2.28 1.20 16.90
CA ILE A 323 -2.29 -0.10 16.23
C ILE A 323 -1.16 -0.95 16.75
N GLU A 324 -1.49 -2.20 17.04
CA GLU A 324 -0.55 -3.14 17.62
C GLU A 324 0.24 -3.87 16.53
N ILE A 325 1.48 -4.23 16.83
CA ILE A 325 2.39 -4.80 15.82
C ILE A 325 2.00 -6.22 15.38
N TRP A 326 1.28 -6.97 16.22
CA TRP A 326 0.95 -8.36 15.93
C TRP A 326 0.00 -8.53 14.74
N TRP A 327 -0.86 -7.56 14.43
CA TRP A 327 -1.71 -7.59 13.24
C TRP A 327 -0.88 -7.83 11.97
N MET A 328 0.25 -7.14 11.87
CA MET A 328 1.18 -7.27 10.75
C MET A 328 2.14 -8.44 10.93
N LEU A 329 2.69 -8.67 12.12
CA LEU A 329 3.63 -9.77 12.36
C LEU A 329 2.99 -11.13 12.12
N VAL A 330 1.78 -11.37 12.62
CA VAL A 330 1.08 -12.64 12.42
C VAL A 330 0.58 -12.74 10.99
N GLY A 331 -0.07 -11.69 10.46
CA GLY A 331 -0.60 -11.68 9.09
C GLY A 331 0.47 -12.00 8.04
N PHE A 332 1.59 -11.28 8.03
CA PHE A 332 2.71 -11.56 7.13
C PHE A 332 3.53 -12.78 7.55
N GLY A 333 3.68 -13.02 8.86
CA GLY A 333 4.41 -14.17 9.39
C GLY A 333 3.83 -15.50 8.93
N MET A 334 2.50 -15.60 8.79
CA MET A 334 1.83 -16.81 8.34
C MET A 334 2.04 -17.14 6.85
N MET A 335 2.65 -16.24 6.06
CA MET A 335 3.12 -16.58 4.72
C MET A 335 4.30 -17.56 4.76
N ILE A 336 5.11 -17.52 5.83
CA ILE A 336 6.27 -18.40 6.01
C ILE A 336 5.86 -19.87 6.15
N PRO A 337 5.01 -20.28 7.12
CA PRO A 337 4.57 -21.67 7.23
C PRO A 337 3.81 -22.13 5.98
N GLY A 338 3.03 -21.26 5.31
CA GLY A 338 2.38 -21.59 4.05
C GLY A 338 3.38 -21.97 2.95
N ILE A 339 4.43 -21.16 2.74
CA ILE A 339 5.49 -21.46 1.77
C ILE A 339 6.31 -22.69 2.16
N LEU A 340 6.54 -22.91 3.46
CA LEU A 340 7.22 -24.12 3.94
C LEU A 340 6.35 -25.37 3.72
N ALA A 341 5.03 -25.27 3.88
CA ALA A 341 4.10 -26.36 3.59
C ALA A 341 4.14 -26.75 2.11
N GLU A 342 4.22 -25.78 1.18
CA GLU A 342 4.41 -26.06 -0.26
C GLU A 342 5.71 -26.83 -0.53
N ARG A 343 6.79 -26.50 0.21
CA ARG A 343 8.06 -27.23 0.11
C ARG A 343 7.96 -28.64 0.69
N VAL A 344 7.25 -28.84 1.80
CA VAL A 344 7.00 -30.16 2.37
C VAL A 344 6.16 -31.00 1.40
N PHE A 345 5.10 -30.43 0.83
CA PHE A 345 4.29 -31.08 -0.20
C PHE A 345 5.14 -31.55 -1.39
N TYR A 346 6.05 -30.69 -1.89
CA TYR A 346 6.99 -31.08 -2.94
C TYR A 346 7.92 -32.22 -2.54
N ARG A 347 8.42 -32.22 -1.30
CA ARG A 347 9.29 -33.30 -0.80
C ARG A 347 8.56 -34.63 -0.65
N LEU A 348 7.29 -34.61 -0.23
CA LEU A 348 6.50 -35.82 -0.01
C LEU A 348 5.94 -36.40 -1.31
N THR A 349 5.55 -35.55 -2.27
CA THR A 349 4.83 -35.99 -3.48
C THR A 349 5.66 -35.95 -4.75
N GLY A 350 6.82 -35.26 -4.73
CA GLY A 350 7.60 -34.92 -5.92
C GLY A 350 6.95 -33.88 -6.84
N LYS A 351 5.73 -33.43 -6.54
CA LYS A 351 4.94 -32.49 -7.36
C LYS A 351 4.94 -31.10 -6.74
N ARG A 352 5.05 -30.06 -7.58
CA ARG A 352 4.90 -28.68 -7.12
C ARG A 352 3.41 -28.36 -6.94
N VAL A 353 3.09 -27.47 -6.01
CA VAL A 353 1.73 -26.93 -5.88
C VAL A 353 1.44 -26.11 -7.14
N CYS A 354 0.45 -26.54 -7.91
CA CYS A 354 0.08 -25.94 -9.19
C CYS A 354 -1.37 -26.24 -9.58
N GLY A 355 -1.82 -25.69 -10.70
CA GLY A 355 -3.17 -25.93 -11.24
C GLY A 355 -4.28 -25.35 -10.38
N VAL A 356 -5.51 -25.86 -10.57
CA VAL A 356 -6.71 -25.35 -9.88
C VAL A 356 -6.64 -25.59 -8.37
N LEU A 357 -6.18 -26.77 -7.93
CA LEU A 357 -6.02 -27.07 -6.50
C LEU A 357 -4.98 -26.15 -5.84
N GLY A 358 -3.84 -25.92 -6.50
CA GLY A 358 -2.83 -24.98 -6.02
C GLY A 358 -3.33 -23.54 -5.97
N TRP A 359 -4.13 -23.14 -6.97
CA TRP A 359 -4.80 -21.85 -6.97
C TRP A 359 -5.74 -21.71 -5.76
N MET A 360 -6.62 -22.69 -5.51
CA MET A 360 -7.51 -22.67 -4.36
C MET A 360 -6.73 -22.60 -3.04
N TRP A 361 -5.71 -23.44 -2.87
CA TRP A 361 -4.79 -23.39 -1.73
C TRP A 361 -4.22 -21.97 -1.52
N THR A 362 -3.71 -21.37 -2.58
CA THR A 362 -3.07 -20.05 -2.54
C THR A 362 -4.06 -18.96 -2.17
N MET A 363 -5.20 -18.90 -2.86
CA MET A 363 -6.20 -17.85 -2.63
C MET A 363 -6.85 -17.98 -1.25
N THR A 364 -7.18 -19.20 -0.82
CA THR A 364 -7.72 -19.44 0.53
C THR A 364 -6.71 -19.04 1.61
N TRP A 365 -5.43 -19.41 1.48
CA TRP A 365 -4.40 -19.03 2.44
C TRP A 365 -4.19 -17.51 2.51
N LEU A 366 -4.13 -16.86 1.34
CA LEU A 366 -3.98 -15.40 1.26
C LEU A 366 -5.17 -14.69 1.90
N ILE A 367 -6.40 -15.07 1.56
CA ILE A 367 -7.61 -14.46 2.12
C ILE A 367 -7.63 -14.66 3.64
N LEU A 368 -7.45 -15.90 4.11
CA LEU A 368 -7.49 -16.24 5.54
C LEU A 368 -6.56 -15.35 6.36
N TRP A 369 -5.28 -15.27 6.00
CA TRP A 369 -4.29 -14.53 6.80
C TRP A 369 -4.27 -13.03 6.52
N SER A 370 -4.76 -12.60 5.35
CA SER A 370 -4.93 -11.18 5.05
C SER A 370 -6.02 -10.52 5.90
N HIS A 371 -6.96 -11.27 6.49
CA HIS A 371 -7.92 -10.70 7.43
C HIS A 371 -7.23 -9.93 8.56
N LEU A 372 -6.11 -10.45 9.11
CA LEU A 372 -5.37 -9.78 10.17
C LEU A 372 -4.69 -8.49 9.70
N ILE A 373 -4.16 -8.51 8.47
CA ILE A 373 -3.51 -7.34 7.86
C ILE A 373 -4.55 -6.25 7.60
N ILE A 374 -5.67 -6.63 6.97
CA ILE A 374 -6.75 -5.71 6.63
C ILE A 374 -7.46 -5.20 7.88
N GLU A 375 -7.65 -6.02 8.90
CA GLU A 375 -8.19 -5.58 10.20
C GLU A 375 -7.28 -4.56 10.87
N GLY A 376 -5.95 -4.78 10.87
CA GLY A 376 -4.99 -3.79 11.37
C GLY A 376 -5.07 -2.45 10.64
N TYR A 377 -5.31 -2.48 9.31
CA TYR A 377 -5.50 -1.27 8.51
C TYR A 377 -6.87 -0.61 8.70
N ALA A 378 -7.94 -1.39 8.82
CA ALA A 378 -9.28 -0.90 9.11
C ALA A 378 -9.31 -0.20 10.47
N ARG A 379 -8.74 -0.81 11.50
CA ARG A 379 -8.57 -0.22 12.84
C ARG A 379 -7.67 1.01 12.81
N GLY A 380 -6.74 1.05 11.86
CA GLY A 380 -5.90 2.21 11.59
C GLY A 380 -6.66 3.38 10.98
N GLY A 381 -7.86 3.16 10.44
CA GLY A 381 -8.64 4.17 9.73
C GLY A 381 -8.32 4.27 8.24
N MET A 382 -7.60 3.30 7.66
CA MET A 382 -7.18 3.32 6.24
C MET A 382 -8.37 3.43 5.28
N PHE A 383 -9.53 2.87 5.61
CA PHE A 383 -10.70 2.89 4.71
C PHE A 383 -11.69 4.02 5.01
N GLY A 384 -11.59 4.66 6.18
CA GLY A 384 -12.61 5.56 6.74
C GLY A 384 -12.56 6.99 6.23
N CYS A 385 -11.95 7.27 5.08
CA CYS A 385 -11.91 8.61 4.49
C CYS A 385 -12.40 8.53 3.05
N THR A 386 -13.19 9.50 2.59
CA THR A 386 -13.60 9.57 1.18
C THR A 386 -12.50 10.18 0.31
N ASN A 387 -12.46 9.84 -0.97
CA ASN A 387 -11.59 10.47 -1.96
C ASN A 387 -12.42 11.26 -3.01
N THR A 388 -11.79 11.71 -4.09
CA THR A 388 -12.51 12.48 -5.12
C THR A 388 -13.30 11.59 -6.07
N VAL A 389 -12.87 10.34 -6.27
CA VAL A 389 -13.45 9.41 -7.25
C VAL A 389 -14.62 8.62 -6.67
N ASP A 390 -14.49 8.12 -5.44
CA ASP A 390 -15.58 7.44 -4.72
C ASP A 390 -16.78 8.37 -4.43
N SER A 391 -16.53 9.69 -4.42
CA SER A 391 -17.51 10.75 -4.24
C SER A 391 -18.14 11.22 -5.55
N MET A 392 -17.72 10.69 -6.71
CA MET A 392 -18.37 11.00 -7.98
C MET A 392 -19.75 10.38 -8.05
N LEU A 393 -20.77 11.20 -8.29
CA LEU A 393 -22.20 10.83 -8.35
C LEU A 393 -22.49 9.51 -9.10
N PRO A 394 -21.95 9.25 -10.31
CA PRO A 394 -22.23 8.02 -11.03
C PRO A 394 -21.69 6.76 -10.33
N VAL A 395 -20.49 6.87 -9.72
CA VAL A 395 -19.86 5.79 -8.95
C VAL A 395 -20.65 5.54 -7.68
N GLN A 396 -20.98 6.61 -6.96
CA GLN A 396 -21.74 6.58 -5.72
C GLN A 396 -23.09 5.86 -5.90
N ILE A 397 -23.93 6.33 -6.84
CA ILE A 397 -25.28 5.78 -7.03
C ILE A 397 -25.22 4.30 -7.42
N SER A 398 -24.32 3.94 -8.33
CA SER A 398 -24.23 2.59 -8.88
C SER A 398 -23.73 1.58 -7.84
N VAL A 399 -22.68 1.94 -7.09
CA VAL A 399 -22.08 1.08 -6.07
C VAL A 399 -23.00 0.98 -4.85
N ASP A 400 -23.56 2.09 -4.38
CA ASP A 400 -24.45 2.07 -3.21
C ASP A 400 -25.66 1.19 -3.43
N ARG A 401 -26.28 1.26 -4.62
CA ARG A 401 -27.43 0.42 -4.95
C ARG A 401 -27.06 -1.06 -4.91
N LEU A 402 -25.99 -1.44 -5.60
CA LEU A 402 -25.56 -2.84 -5.69
C LEU A 402 -25.16 -3.40 -4.33
N VAL A 403 -24.47 -2.61 -3.51
CA VAL A 403 -24.02 -3.04 -2.19
C VAL A 403 -25.17 -3.07 -1.18
N ALA A 404 -26.10 -2.11 -1.22
CA ALA A 404 -27.27 -2.10 -0.35
C ALA A 404 -28.18 -3.31 -0.63
N ASP A 405 -28.42 -3.63 -1.91
CA ASP A 405 -29.18 -4.82 -2.29
C ASP A 405 -28.51 -6.11 -1.78
N PHE A 406 -27.18 -6.16 -1.84
CA PHE A 406 -26.40 -7.29 -1.32
C PHE A 406 -26.39 -7.39 0.21
N ASP A 407 -26.28 -6.26 0.92
CA ASP A 407 -26.33 -6.20 2.40
C ASP A 407 -27.72 -6.66 2.90
N VAL A 408 -28.80 -6.18 2.26
CA VAL A 408 -30.16 -6.67 2.53
C VAL A 408 -30.26 -8.17 2.28
N TRP A 409 -29.75 -8.66 1.16
CA TRP A 409 -29.74 -10.10 0.84
C TRP A 409 -28.98 -10.93 1.89
N LEU A 410 -27.80 -10.46 2.33
CA LEU A 410 -27.01 -11.10 3.40
C LEU A 410 -27.80 -11.22 4.71
N HIS A 411 -28.52 -10.16 5.10
CA HIS A 411 -29.35 -10.15 6.29
C HIS A 411 -30.64 -10.99 6.12
N THR A 412 -31.18 -11.08 4.90
CA THR A 412 -32.44 -11.80 4.62
C THR A 412 -32.27 -13.32 4.59
N ILE A 413 -31.15 -13.85 4.08
CA ILE A 413 -30.90 -15.30 4.04
C ILE A 413 -30.91 -15.94 5.44
N TYR A 414 -30.61 -15.16 6.48
CA TYR A 414 -30.49 -15.67 7.85
C TYR A 414 -31.58 -15.16 8.81
N CYS A 415 -32.45 -14.24 8.37
CA CYS A 415 -33.61 -13.80 9.15
C CYS A 415 -34.93 -14.07 8.41
N PRO A 416 -35.30 -15.33 8.11
CA PRO A 416 -36.61 -15.63 7.51
C PRO A 416 -37.77 -15.49 8.51
N PHE A 417 -37.50 -15.30 9.82
CA PHE A 417 -38.50 -15.20 10.88
C PHE A 417 -38.16 -14.10 11.89
N GLN A 418 -38.52 -12.85 11.55
CA GLN A 418 -39.08 -11.96 12.56
C GLN A 418 -40.58 -11.89 12.29
N PRO A 419 -41.46 -12.30 13.23
CA PRO A 419 -42.86 -11.91 13.16
C PRO A 419 -42.90 -10.38 13.20
N GLU A 420 -43.76 -9.78 12.38
CA GLU A 420 -44.07 -8.35 12.41
C GLU A 420 -44.39 -7.90 13.84
N PHE A 421 -43.43 -7.28 14.50
CA PHE A 421 -43.63 -6.46 15.68
C PHE A 421 -42.82 -5.18 15.52
N ASP A 422 -43.37 -4.28 14.71
CA ASP A 422 -43.79 -2.94 15.13
C ASP A 422 -43.90 -2.02 13.90
N GLY A 423 -45.09 -1.41 13.75
CA GLY A 423 -45.56 -0.65 12.59
C GLY A 423 -44.85 0.69 12.32
N ASN A 424 -43.52 0.72 12.31
CA ASN A 424 -42.71 1.90 12.01
C ASN A 424 -41.91 1.82 10.70
N GLY A 425 -41.89 0.68 10.02
CA GLY A 425 -41.23 0.54 8.71
C GLY A 425 -41.99 1.25 7.57
N ALA A 426 -43.32 1.18 7.58
CA ALA A 426 -44.18 1.77 6.54
C ALA A 426 -44.25 3.31 6.62
N SER A 427 -43.90 3.92 7.76
CA SER A 427 -43.85 5.38 7.91
C SER A 427 -42.57 5.98 7.32
N ARG A 428 -41.45 5.24 7.33
CA ARG A 428 -40.15 5.68 6.79
C ARG A 428 -40.13 5.73 5.26
N LEU A 429 -40.76 4.76 4.59
CA LEU A 429 -40.90 4.74 3.13
C LEU A 429 -41.85 5.84 2.60
N ARG A 430 -42.87 6.24 3.37
CA ARG A 430 -43.72 7.40 3.04
C ARG A 430 -43.00 8.74 3.23
N LYS A 431 -42.16 8.86 4.25
CA LYS A 431 -41.37 10.08 4.49
C LYS A 431 -40.28 10.30 3.43
N ALA A 432 -39.66 9.22 2.95
CA ALA A 432 -38.69 9.28 1.84
C ALA A 432 -39.34 9.65 0.50
N LYS A 433 -40.55 9.12 0.19
CA LYS A 433 -41.28 9.49 -1.03
C LYS A 433 -41.79 10.95 -1.02
N GLY A 434 -42.22 11.46 0.14
CA GLY A 434 -42.67 12.86 0.28
C GLY A 434 -41.56 13.90 0.16
N ILE A 435 -40.33 13.56 0.55
CA ILE A 435 -39.16 14.44 0.40
C ILE A 435 -38.69 14.49 -1.06
N ILE A 436 -38.81 13.39 -1.81
CA ILE A 436 -38.45 13.35 -3.24
C ILE A 436 -39.46 14.11 -4.11
N SER A 437 -40.77 14.12 -3.76
CA SER A 437 -41.76 14.92 -4.51
C SER A 437 -41.65 16.43 -4.27
N GLY A 438 -41.07 16.86 -3.14
CA GLY A 438 -40.87 18.28 -2.82
C GLY A 438 -39.70 18.93 -3.57
N LEU A 439 -38.77 18.15 -4.11
CA LEU A 439 -37.58 18.65 -4.82
C LEU A 439 -37.80 18.81 -6.33
N THR A 440 -38.95 18.38 -6.87
CA THR A 440 -39.28 18.46 -8.30
C THR A 440 -40.46 19.40 -8.62
N GLY A 441 -41.05 20.06 -7.63
CA GLY A 441 -42.14 21.02 -7.81
C GLY A 441 -41.61 22.45 -7.86
N GLY A 442 -41.42 22.99 -9.06
CA GLY A 442 -41.04 24.39 -9.26
C GLY A 442 -42.12 25.35 -8.79
N GLU A 443 -41.74 26.32 -7.96
CA GLU A 443 -42.51 27.53 -7.73
C GLU A 443 -42.57 28.36 -9.02
N LYS A 444 -43.75 28.40 -9.62
CA LYS A 444 -44.19 29.54 -10.43
C LYS A 444 -44.65 30.62 -9.46
N THR A 445 -43.98 31.76 -9.43
CA THR A 445 -44.52 32.98 -8.83
C THR A 445 -44.94 33.94 -9.95
N ASN A 446 -46.23 34.26 -9.95
CA ASN A 446 -46.87 35.32 -10.72
C ASN A 446 -46.98 36.58 -9.85
N PHE A 447 -46.91 37.72 -10.54
CA PHE A 447 -47.06 39.13 -10.12
C PHE A 447 -45.84 39.81 -9.49
#